data_AF-A0A2P8B5H5-F1
#
_entry.id   AF-A0A2P8B5H5-F1
#
_cell.length_a   1.000
_cell.length_b   1.000
_cell.length_c   1.000
_cell.angle_alpha   90.00
_cell.angle_beta   90.00
_cell.angle_gamma   90.00
#
_symmetry.space_group_name_H-M   'P 1'
#
loop_
_entity.id
_entity.type
_entity.pdbx_description
1 polymer ?
#
loop_
_entity_poly.entity_id
_entity_poly.type
_entity_poly.pdbx_seq_one_letter_code
_entity_poly.pdbx_strand_id
1 'polypeptide(L)'
;MPPLKINELLRQSARSHSADMARRGFFSHNDPDGVTPFDRMRSHGYAQPAAENIAKGQRQPHEVIHSWLNSPGHRANLLNPGFSVIGVGLHLDSGPWWTQNFGYPPQA
;
A
#
# COMPACT_ATOMS: atom_id res chain seq x y z
N MET A 1 -11.04 9.78 13.61
CA MET A 1 -9.64 9.71 13.15
C MET A 1 -9.34 10.95 12.33
N PRO A 2 -8.14 11.57 12.47
CA PRO A 2 -7.70 12.61 11.56
C PRO A 2 -7.51 12.04 10.15
N PRO A 3 -7.66 12.85 9.09
CA PRO A 3 -7.38 12.41 7.73
C PRO A 3 -5.88 12.13 7.56
N LEU A 4 -5.55 11.08 6.80
CA LEU A 4 -4.16 10.75 6.44
C LEU A 4 -3.63 11.78 5.44
N LYS A 5 -2.37 12.19 5.61
CA LYS A 5 -1.66 13.04 4.66
C LYS A 5 -1.01 12.19 3.57
N ILE A 6 -1.11 12.62 2.31
CA ILE A 6 -0.43 11.94 1.22
C ILE A 6 1.09 12.13 1.39
N ASN A 7 1.84 11.02 1.33
CA ASN A 7 3.29 11.02 1.34
C ASN A 7 3.83 10.46 0.01
N GLU A 8 4.68 11.22 -0.67
CA GLU A 8 5.17 10.86 -2.00
C GLU A 8 6.08 9.61 -1.99
N LEU A 9 6.89 9.42 -0.94
CA LEU A 9 7.79 8.26 -0.83
C LEU A 9 6.99 6.96 -0.70
N LEU A 10 5.92 6.98 0.12
CA LEU A 10 4.98 5.87 0.21
C LEU A 10 4.23 5.64 -1.12
N ARG A 11 3.84 6.72 -1.81
CA ARG A 11 3.16 6.65 -3.12
C ARG A 11 4.05 6.00 -4.18
N GLN A 12 5.34 6.32 -4.19
CA GLN A 12 6.33 5.70 -5.08
C GLN A 12 6.52 4.23 -4.76
N SER A 13 6.73 3.88 -3.49
CA SER A 13 6.85 2.49 -3.04
C SER A 13 5.63 1.64 -3.44
N ALA A 14 4.43 2.17 -3.21
CA ALA A 14 3.19 1.49 -3.58
C ALA A 14 3.04 1.28 -5.10
N ARG A 15 3.37 2.29 -5.91
CA ARG A 15 3.35 2.17 -7.38
C ARG A 15 4.34 1.12 -7.88
N SER A 16 5.57 1.16 -7.37
CA SER A 16 6.61 0.20 -7.73
C SER A 16 6.19 -1.23 -7.40
N HIS A 17 5.58 -1.46 -6.23
CA HIS A 17 5.08 -2.79 -5.86
C HIS A 17 3.93 -3.27 -6.74
N SER A 18 2.95 -2.40 -7.03
CA SER A 18 1.86 -2.73 -7.97
C SER A 18 2.39 -3.10 -9.36
N ALA A 19 3.40 -2.37 -9.86
CA ALA A 19 4.04 -2.69 -11.13
C ALA A 19 4.86 -3.98 -11.06
N ASP A 20 5.54 -4.26 -9.94
CA ASP A 20 6.34 -5.48 -9.80
C ASP A 20 5.46 -6.74 -9.75
N MET A 21 4.38 -6.70 -8.97
CA MET A 21 3.35 -7.74 -8.93
C MET A 21 2.81 -8.04 -10.33
N ALA A 22 2.52 -7.01 -11.12
CA ALA A 22 2.05 -7.16 -12.49
C ALA A 22 3.11 -7.76 -13.42
N ARG A 23 4.33 -7.22 -13.38
CA ARG A 23 5.45 -7.60 -14.26
C ARG A 23 5.92 -9.03 -14.02
N ARG A 24 5.97 -9.46 -12.76
CA ARG A 24 6.49 -10.77 -12.35
C ARG A 24 5.37 -11.78 -12.08
N GLY A 25 4.11 -11.38 -12.20
CA GLY A 25 2.96 -12.27 -12.10
C GLY A 25 2.73 -12.87 -10.71
N PHE A 26 2.94 -12.09 -9.63
CA PHE A 26 2.69 -12.54 -8.27
C PHE A 26 1.73 -11.61 -7.53
N PHE A 27 1.06 -12.11 -6.48
CA PHE A 27 0.19 -11.32 -5.62
C PHE A 27 0.50 -11.63 -4.16
N SER A 28 1.37 -10.82 -3.57
CA SER A 28 1.90 -11.02 -2.21
C SER A 28 2.43 -9.70 -1.66
N HIS A 29 2.43 -9.58 -0.32
CA HIS A 29 3.08 -8.47 0.38
C HIS A 29 4.60 -8.51 0.21
N ASN A 30 5.20 -9.68 0.30
CA ASN A 30 6.63 -9.86 0.03
C ASN A 30 6.81 -10.16 -1.45
N ASP A 31 7.82 -9.55 -2.06
CA ASP A 31 8.18 -9.92 -3.43
C ASP A 31 8.84 -11.32 -3.47
N PRO A 32 8.99 -11.92 -4.66
CA PRO A 32 9.61 -13.25 -4.79
C PRO A 32 11.08 -13.32 -4.33
N ASP A 33 11.75 -12.18 -4.14
CA ASP A 33 13.11 -12.11 -3.60
C ASP A 33 13.11 -12.00 -2.06
N GLY A 34 11.93 -11.95 -1.45
CA GLY A 34 11.74 -11.86 0.00
C GLY A 34 11.71 -10.44 0.56
N VAL A 35 11.74 -9.40 -0.29
CA VAL A 35 11.71 -8.00 0.17
C VAL A 35 10.33 -7.66 0.71
N THR A 36 10.29 -7.22 1.97
CA THR A 36 9.02 -6.91 2.66
C THR A 36 8.48 -5.53 2.27
N PRO A 37 7.19 -5.24 2.54
CA PRO A 37 6.64 -3.89 2.34
C PRO A 37 7.44 -2.81 3.08
N PHE A 38 7.93 -3.12 4.29
CA PHE A 38 8.69 -2.19 5.11
C PHE A 38 10.06 -1.90 4.50
N ASP A 39 10.72 -2.91 3.93
CA ASP A 39 12.01 -2.73 3.24
C ASP A 39 11.82 -1.88 1.98
N ARG A 40 10.76 -2.13 1.20
CA ARG A 40 10.42 -1.30 0.03
C ARG A 40 10.10 0.14 0.42
N MET A 41 9.36 0.36 1.50
CA MET A 41 9.06 1.73 1.95
C MET A 41 10.33 2.45 2.41
N ARG A 42 11.23 1.76 3.13
CA ARG A 42 12.51 2.31 3.58
C ARG A 42 13.49 2.56 2.44
N SER A 43 13.53 1.71 1.41
CA SER A 43 14.39 1.91 0.24
C SER A 43 14.00 3.16 -0.57
N HIS A 44 12.72 3.54 -0.53
CA HIS A 44 12.23 4.83 -1.03
C HIS A 44 12.46 6.00 -0.03
N GLY A 45 13.18 5.79 1.07
CA GLY A 45 13.54 6.82 2.05
C GLY A 45 12.50 7.08 3.13
N TYR A 46 11.45 6.27 3.24
CA TYR A 46 10.43 6.46 4.26
C TYR A 46 10.79 5.75 5.58
N ALA A 47 11.07 6.53 6.63
CA ALA A 47 11.67 6.01 7.87
C ALA A 47 10.71 5.23 8.78
N GLN A 48 9.41 5.49 8.73
CA GLN A 48 8.43 4.99 9.72
C GLN A 48 7.26 4.22 9.09
N PRO A 49 7.51 3.17 8.28
CA PRO A 49 6.46 2.42 7.61
C PRO A 49 5.66 1.59 8.63
N ALA A 50 4.35 1.42 8.38
CA ALA A 50 3.45 0.87 9.38
C ALA A 50 2.57 -0.28 8.86
N ALA A 51 2.03 -0.18 7.65
CA ALA A 51 1.19 -1.24 7.09
C ALA A 51 1.09 -1.15 5.56
N GLU A 52 0.60 -2.24 4.94
CA GLU A 52 0.27 -2.32 3.52
C GLU A 52 -1.07 -3.06 3.34
N ASN A 53 -1.91 -2.56 2.43
CA ASN A 53 -3.01 -3.31 1.84
C ASN A 53 -2.72 -3.51 0.34
N ILE A 54 -3.06 -4.67 -0.21
CA ILE A 54 -2.96 -4.95 -1.66
C ILE A 54 -4.30 -5.45 -2.21
N ALA A 55 -4.55 -5.19 -3.48
CA ALA A 55 -5.76 -5.61 -4.19
C ALA A 55 -5.47 -5.82 -5.68
N LYS A 56 -6.26 -6.67 -6.33
CA LYS A 56 -6.15 -7.00 -7.76
C LYS A 56 -7.53 -7.24 -8.35
N GLY A 57 -7.78 -6.65 -9.53
CA GLY A 57 -8.98 -6.91 -10.34
C GLY A 57 -10.17 -5.99 -10.06
N GLN A 58 -10.19 -5.27 -8.94
CA GLN A 58 -11.19 -4.21 -8.69
C GLN A 58 -10.93 -3.04 -9.62
N ARG A 59 -11.95 -2.59 -10.35
CA ARG A 59 -11.85 -1.59 -11.41
C ARG A 59 -11.92 -0.17 -10.88
N GLN A 60 -12.65 0.02 -9.79
CA GLN A 60 -12.91 1.33 -9.22
C GLN A 60 -12.36 1.44 -7.80
N PRO A 61 -11.86 2.62 -7.37
CA PRO A 61 -11.35 2.81 -6.01
C PRO A 61 -12.34 2.41 -4.91
N HIS A 62 -13.64 2.68 -5.08
CA HIS A 62 -14.64 2.33 -4.07
C HIS A 62 -14.83 0.81 -3.91
N GLU A 63 -14.63 0.03 -4.96
CA GLU A 63 -14.66 -1.45 -4.89
C GLU A 63 -13.49 -1.98 -4.05
N VAL A 64 -12.30 -1.38 -4.21
CA VAL A 64 -11.09 -1.71 -3.43
C VAL A 64 -11.31 -1.40 -1.96
N ILE A 65 -11.78 -0.19 -1.65
CA ILE A 65 -12.05 0.22 -0.26
C ILE A 65 -13.13 -0.67 0.37
N HIS A 66 -14.20 -0.98 -0.36
CA HIS A 66 -15.25 -1.86 0.13
C HIS A 66 -14.72 -3.28 0.40
N SER A 67 -13.88 -3.83 -0.48
CA SER A 67 -13.24 -5.13 -0.27
C SER A 67 -12.36 -5.14 0.98
N TRP A 68 -11.52 -4.12 1.17
CA TRP A 68 -10.67 -4.00 2.35
C TRP A 68 -11.46 -3.78 3.65
N LEU A 69 -12.56 -3.01 3.62
CA LEU A 69 -13.42 -2.81 4.80
C LEU A 69 -14.13 -4.09 5.27
N ASN A 70 -14.33 -5.05 4.38
CA ASN A 70 -14.94 -6.36 4.66
C ASN A 70 -13.90 -7.44 5.02
N SER A 71 -12.61 -7.11 5.03
CA SER A 71 -11.53 -8.01 5.42
C SER A 71 -10.93 -7.56 6.76
N PRO A 72 -11.00 -8.36 7.84
CA PRO A 72 -10.57 -7.92 9.17
C PRO A 72 -9.15 -7.32 9.22
N GLY A 73 -8.18 -7.95 8.55
CA GLY A 73 -6.80 -7.45 8.50
C GLY A 73 -6.66 -6.11 7.77
N HIS A 74 -7.22 -6.00 6.57
CA HIS A 74 -7.17 -4.75 5.81
C HIS A 74 -7.99 -3.62 6.47
N ARG A 75 -9.13 -3.97 7.08
CA ARG A 75 -9.98 -3.05 7.85
C ARG A 75 -9.23 -2.49 9.06
N ALA A 76 -8.48 -3.32 9.77
CA ALA A 76 -7.66 -2.87 10.89
C ALA A 76 -6.65 -1.79 10.46
N ASN A 77 -6.06 -1.92 9.26
CA ASN A 77 -5.17 -0.89 8.71
C ASN A 77 -5.93 0.40 8.36
N LEU A 78 -7.07 0.30 7.68
CA LEU A 78 -7.88 1.45 7.28
C LEU A 78 -8.39 2.28 8.47
N LEU A 79 -8.67 1.63 9.60
CA LEU A 79 -9.27 2.23 10.78
C LEU A 79 -8.26 2.44 11.92
N ASN A 80 -6.96 2.34 11.65
CA ASN A 80 -5.93 2.54 12.67
C ASN A 80 -5.73 4.04 12.95
N PRO A 81 -6.03 4.55 14.16
CA PRO A 81 -5.89 5.96 14.48
C PRO A 81 -4.45 6.43 14.65
N GLY A 82 -3.48 5.51 14.74
CA GLY A 82 -2.06 5.83 14.86
C GLY A 82 -1.39 6.20 13.54
N PHE A 83 -2.00 5.82 12.40
CA PHE A 83 -1.47 6.18 11.10
C PHE A 83 -1.78 7.65 10.79
N SER A 84 -0.82 8.34 10.18
CA SER A 84 -0.95 9.76 9.85
C SER A 84 -0.64 10.07 8.39
N VAL A 85 0.00 9.13 7.68
CA VAL A 85 0.32 9.29 6.27
C VAL A 85 -0.04 8.06 5.45
N ILE A 86 -0.25 8.29 4.16
CA ILE A 86 -0.67 7.28 3.18
C ILE A 86 0.04 7.47 1.84
N GLY A 87 0.30 6.37 1.14
CA GLY A 87 0.62 6.37 -0.28
C GLY A 87 -0.18 5.30 -1.01
N VAL A 88 -0.77 5.64 -2.16
CA VAL A 88 -1.54 4.71 -2.98
C VAL A 88 -0.88 4.57 -4.35
N GLY A 89 -0.70 3.33 -4.78
CA GLY A 89 -0.19 2.94 -6.09
C GLY A 89 -1.25 2.17 -6.87
N LEU A 90 -1.32 2.46 -8.17
CA LEU A 90 -2.15 1.77 -9.15
C LEU A 90 -1.28 1.43 -10.36
N HIS A 91 -1.35 0.19 -10.81
CA HIS A 91 -0.80 -0.23 -12.08
C HIS A 91 -1.88 -0.92 -12.92
N LEU A 92 -2.03 -0.53 -14.18
CA LEU A 92 -3.16 -0.95 -15.02
C LEU A 92 -2.82 -2.09 -15.98
N ASP A 93 -1.56 -2.25 -16.37
CA ASP A 93 -1.18 -3.31 -17.31
C ASP A 93 -1.35 -4.69 -16.66
N SER A 94 -2.00 -5.60 -17.37
CA SER A 94 -2.43 -6.90 -16.84
C SER A 94 -3.20 -6.81 -15.50
N GLY A 95 -3.87 -5.67 -15.26
CA GLY A 95 -4.45 -5.27 -13.98
C GLY A 95 -5.95 -4.97 -14.04
N PRO A 96 -6.50 -4.17 -13.09
CA PRO A 96 -5.77 -3.28 -12.17
C PRO A 96 -5.09 -3.96 -10.96
N TRP A 97 -3.95 -3.41 -10.54
CA TRP A 97 -3.19 -3.78 -9.34
C TRP A 97 -3.09 -2.59 -8.41
N TRP A 98 -3.39 -2.81 -7.14
CA TRP A 98 -3.47 -1.76 -6.12
C TRP A 98 -2.56 -2.08 -4.95
N THR A 99 -1.88 -1.04 -4.46
CA THR A 99 -1.12 -1.08 -3.21
C THR A 99 -1.43 0.19 -2.42
N GLN A 100 -1.69 0.05 -1.13
CA GLN A 100 -1.91 1.16 -0.20
C GLN A 100 -0.97 0.98 0.99
N ASN A 101 -0.02 1.91 1.14
CA ASN A 101 0.97 1.93 2.20
C ASN A 101 0.62 2.99 3.24
N PHE A 102 0.83 2.65 4.51
CA PHE A 102 0.59 3.51 5.66
C PHE A 102 1.87 3.76 6.45
N GLY A 103 1.92 4.88 7.15
CA GLY A 103 3.02 5.20 8.03
C GLY A 103 2.64 6.10 9.21
N TYR A 104 3.54 6.15 10.18
CA TYR A 104 3.50 7.09 11.30
C TYR A 104 4.06 8.46 10.89
N PRO A 105 3.82 9.55 11.64
CA PRO A 105 4.40 10.85 11.29
C PRO A 105 5.92 10.75 11.12
N PRO A 106 6.52 11.45 10.14
CA PRO A 106 7.96 11.66 10.16
C PRO A 106 8.35 12.25 11.52
N GLN A 107 9.43 11.75 12.13
CA GLN A 107 9.99 12.41 13.31
C GLN A 107 10.42 13.81 12.89
N ALA A 108 10.10 14.81 13.73
CA ALA A 108 10.49 16.19 13.52
C ALA A 108 12.02 16.37 13.60
#